data_AF-A0A7C7G7W7-F1
#
_entry.id   AF-A0A7C7G7W7-F1
#
_cell.length_a   1.000
_cell.length_b   1.000
_cell.length_c   1.000
_cell.angle_alpha   90.00
_cell.angle_beta   90.00
_cell.angle_gamma   90.00
#
_symmetry.space_group_name_H-M   'P 1'
#
loop_
_entity.id
_entity.type
_entity.pdbx_description
1 polymer ?
#
loop_
_entity_poly.entity_id
_entity_poly.type
_entity_poly.pdbx_seq_one_letter_code
_entity_poly.pdbx_strand_id
1 'polypeptide(L)'
;EAGSMTFAGDIPEGSSAQLMKANFDKLIDASYDAAEGTVEALGGAADLAILVSCVGRKLILDQRIEEEVEEVRSVLGDDTKISGFYSYGEISPLTPSVNCELHNQTMTITTFSEN
;
A
#
# COMPACT_ATOMS: atom_id res chain seq x y z
N GLU A 1 -34.02 4.24 -9.53
CA GLU A 1 -32.86 3.35 -9.62
C GLU A 1 -33.06 2.21 -8.63
N ALA A 2 -32.74 0.97 -9.00
CA ALA A 2 -32.76 -0.14 -8.06
C ALA A 2 -31.62 0.06 -7.05
N GLY A 3 -31.91 0.08 -5.75
CA GLY A 3 -30.92 0.31 -4.70
C GLY A 3 -29.97 -0.89 -4.53
N SER A 4 -29.02 -1.02 -5.45
CA SER A 4 -27.99 -2.06 -5.44
C SER A 4 -26.60 -1.50 -5.14
N MET A 5 -25.74 -2.31 -4.54
CA MET A 5 -24.32 -2.01 -4.33
C MET A 5 -23.48 -2.97 -5.17
N THR A 6 -22.53 -2.43 -5.93
CA THR A 6 -21.59 -3.22 -6.74
C THR A 6 -20.29 -3.42 -5.97
N PHE A 7 -19.82 -4.65 -5.89
CA PHE A 7 -18.55 -5.01 -5.24
C PHE A 7 -17.50 -5.41 -6.27
N ALA A 8 -16.23 -5.23 -5.93
CA ALA A 8 -15.10 -5.57 -6.80
C ALA A 8 -14.77 -7.07 -6.82
N GLY A 9 -15.50 -7.88 -6.04
CA GLY A 9 -15.35 -9.33 -5.97
C GLY A 9 -16.65 -9.99 -5.53
N ASP A 10 -16.66 -11.32 -5.54
CA ASP A 10 -17.84 -12.12 -5.20
C ASP A 10 -18.10 -12.13 -3.69
N ILE A 11 -19.36 -11.97 -3.31
CA ILE A 11 -19.83 -12.17 -1.93
C ILE A 11 -20.76 -13.38 -1.93
N PRO A 12 -20.39 -14.49 -1.27
CA PRO A 12 -21.24 -15.68 -1.22
C PRO A 12 -22.59 -15.40 -0.56
N GLU A 13 -23.66 -16.01 -1.07
CA GLU A 13 -25.00 -15.90 -0.48
C GLU A 13 -25.02 -16.36 0.99
N GLY A 14 -25.76 -15.64 1.83
CA GLY A 14 -25.83 -15.92 3.27
C GLY A 14 -24.64 -15.40 4.08
N SER A 15 -23.64 -14.79 3.45
CA SER A 15 -22.51 -14.17 4.17
C SER A 15 -22.97 -12.95 4.98
N SER A 16 -22.38 -12.79 6.17
CA SER A 16 -22.46 -11.53 6.91
C SER A 16 -21.42 -10.57 6.33
N ALA A 17 -21.86 -9.39 5.90
CA ALA A 17 -20.98 -8.31 5.45
C ALA A 17 -20.93 -7.19 6.48
N GLN A 18 -19.77 -6.54 6.60
CA GLN A 18 -19.59 -5.32 7.38
C GLN A 18 -19.12 -4.21 6.46
N LEU A 19 -19.79 -3.05 6.52
CA LEU A 19 -19.35 -1.87 5.80
C LEU A 19 -18.15 -1.26 6.54
N MET A 20 -17.03 -1.16 5.82
CA MET A 20 -15.85 -0.45 6.30
C MET A 20 -15.88 0.99 5.79
N LYS A 21 -15.47 1.94 6.64
CA LYS A 21 -15.17 3.31 6.24
C LYS A 21 -13.66 3.49 6.30
N ALA A 22 -13.08 3.99 5.22
CA ALA A 22 -11.66 4.33 5.20
C ALA A 22 -11.35 5.41 6.23
N ASN A 23 -10.19 5.28 6.86
CA ASN A 23 -9.57 6.34 7.64
C ASN A 23 -8.33 6.78 6.84
N PHE A 24 -8.38 8.00 6.31
CA PHE A 24 -7.32 8.54 5.45
C PHE A 24 -5.98 8.60 6.17
N ASP A 25 -5.97 9.05 7.42
CA ASP A 25 -4.73 9.17 8.20
C ASP A 25 -4.10 7.80 8.41
N LYS A 26 -4.91 6.78 8.73
CA LYS A 26 -4.41 5.40 8.81
C LYS A 26 -3.87 4.83 7.50
N LEU A 27 -4.35 5.29 6.34
CA LEU A 27 -3.80 4.87 5.05
C LEU A 27 -2.41 5.50 4.86
N ILE A 28 -2.27 6.78 5.17
CA ILE A 28 -1.01 7.51 5.10
C ILE A 28 0.00 6.93 6.10
N ASP A 29 -0.39 6.71 7.36
CA ASP A 29 0.45 6.07 8.38
C ASP A 29 0.96 4.69 7.92
N ALA A 30 0.11 3.90 7.24
CA ALA A 30 0.52 2.59 6.72
C ALA A 30 1.62 2.67 5.64
N SER A 31 1.74 3.79 4.92
CA SER A 31 2.84 4.02 3.98
C SER A 31 4.15 4.34 4.68
N TYR A 32 4.09 5.09 5.78
CA TYR A 32 5.24 5.29 6.68
C TYR A 32 5.72 3.95 7.26
N ASP A 33 4.81 3.16 7.84
CA ASP A 33 5.13 1.86 8.44
C ASP A 33 5.76 0.89 7.41
N ALA A 34 5.23 0.89 6.17
CA ALA A 34 5.79 0.09 5.09
C ALA A 34 7.22 0.53 4.74
N ALA A 35 7.51 1.84 4.75
CA ALA A 35 8.84 2.34 4.47
C ALA A 35 9.82 1.98 5.60
N GLU A 36 9.43 2.14 6.87
CA GLU A 36 10.27 1.75 8.01
C GLU A 36 10.64 0.27 7.96
N GLY A 37 9.67 -0.60 7.66
CA GLY A 37 9.91 -2.02 7.51
C GLY A 37 10.97 -2.35 6.44
N THR A 38 11.05 -1.57 5.35
CA THR A 38 12.09 -1.76 4.33
C THR A 38 13.47 -1.31 4.78
N VAL A 39 13.56 -0.23 5.57
CA VAL A 39 14.84 0.25 6.13
C VAL A 39 15.40 -0.77 7.11
N GLU A 40 14.56 -1.29 8.00
CA GLU A 40 14.94 -2.34 8.94
C GLU A 40 15.40 -3.61 8.23
N ALA A 41 14.69 -4.03 7.17
CA ALA A 41 15.02 -5.22 6.40
C ALA A 41 16.31 -5.06 5.56
N LEU A 42 16.55 -3.87 5.01
CA LEU A 42 17.75 -3.58 4.22
C LEU A 42 19.00 -3.44 5.08
N GLY A 43 18.85 -2.92 6.32
CA GLY A 43 19.95 -2.70 7.26
C GLY A 43 20.88 -1.54 6.89
N GLY A 44 20.41 -0.61 6.05
CA GLY A 44 21.18 0.51 5.53
C GLY A 44 20.34 1.49 4.70
N ALA A 45 21.00 2.47 4.08
CA ALA A 45 20.34 3.42 3.20
C ALA A 45 19.98 2.79 1.85
N ALA A 46 18.78 3.11 1.34
CA ALA A 46 18.33 2.69 0.02
C ALA A 46 18.80 3.67 -1.05
N ASP A 47 19.32 3.16 -2.17
CA ASP A 47 19.66 3.97 -3.34
C ASP A 47 18.43 4.21 -4.23
N LEU A 48 17.55 3.21 -4.31
CA LEU A 48 16.32 3.22 -5.08
C LEU A 48 15.17 2.57 -4.27
N ALA A 49 13.98 3.16 -4.35
CA ALA A 49 12.73 2.58 -3.88
C ALA A 49 11.68 2.56 -4.99
N ILE A 50 11.03 1.41 -5.16
CA ILE A 50 9.89 1.22 -6.05
C ILE A 50 8.62 1.07 -5.21
N LEU A 51 7.70 2.01 -5.36
CA LEU A 51 6.43 2.08 -4.65
C LEU A 51 5.34 1.53 -5.55
N VAL A 52 4.65 0.49 -5.10
CA VAL A 52 3.48 -0.08 -5.78
C VAL A 52 2.28 0.08 -4.86
N SER A 53 1.37 0.99 -5.20
CA SER A 53 0.20 1.30 -4.37
C SER A 53 -1.09 0.84 -5.05
N CYS A 54 -2.06 0.36 -4.27
CA CYS A 54 -3.35 -0.06 -4.81
C CYS A 54 -4.12 1.15 -5.37
N VAL A 55 -4.72 1.01 -6.56
CA VAL A 55 -5.61 2.05 -7.15
C VAL A 55 -6.78 2.39 -6.23
N GLY A 56 -7.20 1.46 -5.37
CA GLY A 56 -8.19 1.71 -4.34
C GLY A 56 -7.78 2.83 -3.38
N ARG A 57 -6.50 2.90 -3.01
CA ARG A 57 -5.94 3.96 -2.15
C ARG A 57 -5.95 5.29 -2.89
N LYS A 58 -5.55 5.28 -4.18
CA LYS A 58 -5.63 6.46 -5.05
C LYS A 58 -7.03 7.08 -5.08
N LEU A 59 -8.04 6.25 -5.28
CA LEU A 59 -9.44 6.70 -5.37
C LEU A 59 -9.98 7.21 -4.03
N ILE A 60 -9.49 6.67 -2.91
CA ILE A 60 -9.89 7.09 -1.58
C ILE A 60 -9.18 8.40 -1.21
N LEU A 61 -7.86 8.47 -1.34
CA LEU A 61 -7.05 9.62 -0.92
C LEU A 61 -7.26 10.87 -1.80
N ASP A 62 -7.58 10.70 -3.08
CA ASP A 62 -7.84 11.79 -4.03
C ASP A 62 -6.74 12.86 -4.02
N GLN A 63 -6.98 14.06 -3.47
CA GLN A 63 -5.99 15.13 -3.40
C GLN A 63 -4.84 14.84 -2.42
N ARG A 64 -5.02 13.89 -1.50
CA ARG A 64 -4.03 13.51 -0.47
C ARG A 64 -3.05 12.42 -0.93
N ILE A 65 -3.04 12.09 -2.22
CA ILE A 65 -2.12 11.08 -2.78
C ILE A 65 -0.65 11.47 -2.52
N GLU A 66 -0.31 12.75 -2.62
CA GLU A 66 1.06 13.23 -2.49
C GLU A 66 1.61 12.95 -1.08
N GLU A 67 0.77 13.05 -0.04
CA GLU A 67 1.13 12.72 1.35
C GLU A 67 1.63 11.28 1.48
N GLU A 68 1.09 10.34 0.68
CA GLU A 68 1.51 8.94 0.70
C GLU A 68 2.98 8.79 0.29
N VAL A 69 3.40 9.57 -0.71
CA VAL A 69 4.78 9.54 -1.22
C VAL A 69 5.71 10.36 -0.33
N GLU A 70 5.21 11.45 0.26
CA GLU A 70 5.94 12.29 1.20
C GLU A 70 6.29 11.53 2.49
N GLU A 71 5.36 10.74 3.05
CA GLU A 71 5.65 9.90 4.21
C GLU A 71 6.70 8.82 3.91
N VAL A 72 6.68 8.22 2.72
CA VAL A 72 7.74 7.28 2.33
C VAL A 72 9.08 8.01 2.19
N ARG A 73 9.09 9.22 1.62
CA ARG A 73 10.31 10.04 1.50
C ARG A 73 10.85 10.47 2.86
N SER A 74 9.98 10.78 3.82
CA SER A 74 10.40 11.22 5.16
C SER A 74 11.22 10.14 5.88
N VAL A 75 10.90 8.86 5.62
CA VAL A 75 11.61 7.69 6.15
C VAL A 75 12.88 7.38 5.36
N LEU A 76 12.80 7.34 4.03
CA LEU A 76 13.93 6.91 3.18
C LEU A 76 15.01 8.00 3.00
N GLY A 77 14.63 9.27 3.17
CA GLY A 77 15.50 10.42 2.97
C GLY A 77 15.53 10.95 1.53
N ASP A 78 16.18 12.10 1.35
CA ASP A 78 16.19 12.84 0.09
C ASP A 78 17.11 12.24 -0.98
N ASP A 79 18.12 11.47 -0.57
CA ASP A 79 19.09 10.88 -1.48
C ASP A 79 18.51 9.70 -2.26
N THR A 80 17.62 8.92 -1.62
CA THR A 80 16.94 7.78 -2.23
C THR A 80 16.09 8.19 -3.43
N LYS A 81 16.30 7.52 -4.56
CA LYS A 81 15.46 7.70 -5.74
C LYS A 81 14.15 6.95 -5.56
N ILE A 82 13.04 7.65 -5.75
CA ILE A 82 11.69 7.13 -5.53
C ILE A 82 10.98 7.11 -6.88
N SER A 83 10.45 5.95 -7.25
CA SER A 83 9.61 5.76 -8.43
C SER A 83 8.51 4.76 -8.12
N GLY A 84 7.47 4.67 -8.95
CA GLY A 84 6.35 3.80 -8.65
C GLY A 84 5.18 3.91 -9.60
N PHE A 85 4.15 3.12 -9.33
CA PHE A 85 2.90 3.13 -10.08
C PHE A 85 1.74 2.55 -9.25
N TYR A 86 0.52 2.76 -9.73
CA TYR A 86 -0.67 2.17 -9.12
C TYR A 86 -1.00 0.80 -9.73
N SER A 87 -1.38 -0.14 -8.87
CA SER A 87 -1.73 -1.52 -9.21
C SER A 87 -3.22 -1.81 -8.95
N TYR A 88 -3.74 -2.93 -9.45
CA TYR A 88 -5.08 -3.44 -9.14
C TYR A 88 -5.04 -4.52 -8.05
N GLY A 89 -4.32 -4.22 -6.95
CA GLY A 89 -4.14 -5.12 -5.81
C GLY A 89 -2.79 -5.84 -5.85
N GLU A 90 -2.34 -6.24 -4.67
CA GLU A 90 -0.99 -6.76 -4.45
C GLU A 90 -1.05 -8.25 -4.08
N ILE A 91 -0.21 -9.08 -4.69
CA ILE A 91 -0.06 -10.49 -4.33
C ILE A 91 1.25 -10.65 -3.57
N SER A 92 1.15 -10.90 -2.27
CA SER A 92 2.32 -11.00 -1.38
C SER A 92 2.02 -11.86 -0.17
N PRO A 93 3.01 -12.53 0.44
CA PRO A 93 2.84 -13.02 1.80
C PRO A 93 2.64 -11.83 2.77
N LEU A 94 1.84 -12.01 3.82
CA LEU A 94 1.69 -11.00 4.88
C LEU A 94 2.90 -10.97 5.82
N THR A 95 3.53 -12.13 6.04
CA THR A 95 4.72 -12.30 6.87
C THR A 95 5.71 -13.24 6.16
N PRO A 96 7.01 -13.20 6.47
CA PRO A 96 7.96 -14.11 5.86
C PRO A 96 7.54 -15.58 5.99
N SER A 97 7.77 -16.36 4.94
CA SER A 97 7.54 -17.82 4.90
C SER A 97 6.08 -18.30 4.98
N VAL A 98 5.09 -17.45 4.66
CA VAL A 98 3.68 -17.87 4.48
C VAL A 98 3.27 -17.81 3.00
N ASN A 99 2.10 -18.37 2.68
CA ASN A 99 1.56 -18.31 1.33
C ASN A 99 1.21 -16.86 0.95
N CYS A 100 1.29 -16.55 -0.35
CA CYS A 100 0.79 -15.29 -0.86
C CYS A 100 -0.74 -15.23 -0.76
N GLU A 101 -1.23 -14.06 -0.39
CA GLU A 101 -2.65 -13.71 -0.42
C GLU A 101 -2.85 -12.48 -1.32
N LEU A 102 -4.09 -12.23 -1.73
CA LEU A 102 -4.45 -10.99 -2.43
C LEU A 102 -4.76 -9.90 -1.39
N HIS A 103 -3.99 -8.83 -1.42
CA HIS A 103 -4.16 -7.67 -0.57
C HIS A 103 -4.81 -6.53 -1.35
N ASN A 104 -5.87 -5.97 -0.79
CA ASN A 104 -6.50 -4.75 -1.29
C ASN A 104 -6.08 -3.58 -0.40
N GLN A 105 -6.21 -2.36 -0.93
CA GLN A 105 -5.98 -1.13 -0.16
C GLN A 105 -4.59 -1.06 0.51
N THR A 106 -3.60 -1.71 -0.11
CA THR A 106 -2.24 -1.85 0.42
C THR A 106 -1.23 -1.08 -0.46
N MET A 107 -0.07 -0.78 0.11
CA MET A 107 1.12 -0.33 -0.61
C MET A 107 2.26 -1.30 -0.32
N THR A 108 3.00 -1.66 -1.37
CA THR A 108 4.23 -2.44 -1.26
C THR A 108 5.41 -1.56 -1.66
N ILE A 109 6.47 -1.58 -0.87
CA ILE A 109 7.70 -0.82 -1.12
C ILE A 109 8.84 -1.82 -1.25
N THR A 110 9.60 -1.69 -2.34
CA THR A 110 10.81 -2.47 -2.55
C THR A 110 12.01 -1.53 -2.59
N THR A 111 12.96 -1.72 -1.70
CA THR A 111 14.22 -0.96 -1.66
C THR A 111 15.38 -1.75 -2.26
N PHE A 112 16.32 -1.02 -2.85
CA PHE A 112 17.55 -1.56 -3.44
C PHE A 112 18.75 -0.77 -2.93
N SER A 113 19.88 -1.45 -2.77
CA SER A 113 21.18 -0.86 -2.50
C SER A 113 22.27 -1.56 -3.30
N GLU A 114 23.25 -0.81 -3.80
CA GLU A 114 24.34 -1.32 -4.66
C GLU A 114 25.73 -1.33 -3.99
N ASN A 115 25.81 -1.38 -2.65
CA ASN A 115 27.09 -1.44 -1.91
C ASN A 115 28.08 -2.52 -2.42
#